data_AF-A0A7J2HM40-F1
#
_entry.id   AF-A0A7J2HM40-F1
#
_cell.length_a   1.000
_cell.length_b   1.000
_cell.length_c   1.000
_cell.angle_alpha   90.00
_cell.angle_beta   90.00
_cell.angle_gamma   90.00
#
_symmetry.space_group_name_H-M   'P 1'
#
loop_
_entity.id
_entity.type
_entity.pdbx_description
1 polymer ?
#
loop_
_entity_poly.entity_id
_entity_poly.type
_entity_poly.pdbx_seq_one_letter_code
_entity_poly.pdbx_strand_id
1 'polypeptide(L)'
;MPDFQGQILQTIFVSIDEKVSITHRRMMARFRGERVFHPDTTEWTIILTKNFESTKDHPLSRTLYVMEVNDLKEAVKYLDKSTMVVAFSSHKRLEELKEDVLLKGVDRVTMVGRMGYFPLGYPQEGKRNLPQLVKWVSADCYV
;
A
#
# COMPACT_ATOMS: atom_id res chain seq x y z
N MET A 1 -12.95 -21.02 -11.93
CA MET A 1 -12.08 -20.01 -11.29
C MET A 1 -12.65 -18.65 -11.67
N PRO A 2 -13.01 -17.76 -10.73
CA PRO A 2 -13.42 -16.41 -11.12
C PRO A 2 -12.18 -15.52 -11.29
N ASP A 3 -12.06 -14.95 -12.48
CA ASP A 3 -11.03 -14.02 -12.89
C ASP A 3 -11.14 -12.70 -12.11
N PHE A 4 -10.06 -12.31 -11.43
CA PHE A 4 -10.00 -11.08 -10.65
C PHE A 4 -9.72 -9.90 -11.60
N GLN A 5 -10.78 -9.31 -12.19
CA GLN A 5 -10.68 -8.05 -12.93
C GLN A 5 -10.78 -6.85 -11.98
N GLY A 6 -9.66 -6.51 -11.34
CA GLY A 6 -9.52 -5.22 -10.65
C GLY A 6 -9.22 -4.12 -11.67
N GLN A 7 -10.24 -3.38 -12.10
CA GLN A 7 -10.06 -2.21 -12.97
C GLN A 7 -9.50 -1.05 -12.13
N ILE A 8 -8.25 -0.66 -12.36
CA ILE A 8 -7.65 0.54 -11.73
C ILE A 8 -8.24 1.77 -12.44
N LEU A 9 -9.38 2.25 -11.97
CA LEU A 9 -9.99 3.50 -12.45
C LEU A 9 -9.38 4.70 -11.71
N GLN A 10 -8.50 5.45 -12.38
CA GLN A 10 -8.41 6.92 -12.24
C GLN A 10 -7.84 7.51 -13.54
N THR A 11 -8.70 8.18 -14.33
CA THR A 11 -8.27 9.05 -15.43
C THR A 11 -8.05 10.44 -14.86
N ILE A 12 -6.79 10.80 -14.65
CA ILE A 12 -6.35 12.16 -14.34
C ILE A 12 -5.28 12.48 -15.39
N PHE A 13 -5.34 13.66 -16.00
CA PHE A 13 -4.33 14.11 -16.97
C PHE A 13 -2.94 13.99 -16.34
N VAL A 14 -2.11 13.10 -16.89
CA VAL A 14 -0.74 12.88 -16.42
C VAL A 14 0.17 13.93 -17.08
N SER A 15 0.89 14.71 -16.28
CA SER A 15 1.82 15.74 -16.77
C SER A 15 3.00 15.11 -17.53
N ILE A 16 3.74 15.91 -18.30
CA ILE A 16 4.93 15.42 -19.01
C ILE A 16 5.96 14.89 -18.01
N ASP A 17 6.21 15.63 -16.92
CA ASP A 17 7.18 15.24 -15.89
C ASP A 17 6.80 13.93 -15.22
N GLU A 18 5.50 13.72 -14.99
CA GLU A 18 4.95 12.50 -14.44
C GLU A 18 5.17 11.29 -15.37
N LYS A 19 4.95 11.47 -16.68
CA LYS A 19 5.24 10.44 -17.69
C LYS A 19 6.73 10.13 -17.75
N VAL A 20 7.58 11.15 -17.65
CA VAL A 20 9.04 11.00 -17.63
C VAL A 20 9.46 10.22 -16.40
N SER A 21 8.92 10.53 -15.21
CA SER A 21 9.23 9.80 -13.97
C SER A 21 8.92 8.30 -14.06
N ILE A 22 7.74 7.96 -14.60
CA ILE A 22 7.34 6.55 -14.83
C ILE A 22 8.29 5.87 -15.83
N THR A 23 8.60 6.55 -16.95
CA THR A 23 9.46 5.99 -18.01
C THR A 23 10.90 5.81 -17.53
N HIS A 24 11.44 6.80 -16.83
CA HIS A 24 12.74 6.75 -16.17
C HIS A 24 12.82 5.56 -15.22
N ARG A 25 11.77 5.33 -14.42
CA ARG A 25 11.71 4.20 -13.49
C ARG A 25 11.74 2.85 -14.20
N ARG A 26 10.99 2.70 -15.30
CA ARG A 26 11.01 1.49 -16.15
C ARG A 26 12.41 1.23 -16.71
N MET A 27 13.07 2.28 -17.21
CA MET A 27 14.41 2.19 -17.78
C MET A 27 15.45 1.77 -16.73
N MET A 28 15.42 2.38 -15.55
CA MET A 28 16.31 2.02 -14.44
C MET A 28 16.09 0.58 -13.97
N ALA A 29 14.84 0.11 -13.92
CA ALA A 29 14.53 -1.26 -13.57
C ALA A 29 15.08 -2.26 -14.59
N ARG A 30 14.89 -2.00 -15.89
CA ARG A 30 15.49 -2.81 -16.96
C ARG A 30 17.01 -2.80 -16.92
N PHE A 31 17.61 -1.65 -16.67
CA PHE A 31 19.07 -1.53 -16.53
C PHE A 31 19.62 -2.41 -15.41
N ARG A 32 18.87 -2.56 -14.31
CA ARG A 32 19.19 -3.48 -13.21
C ARG A 32 18.89 -4.95 -13.49
N GLY A 33 18.40 -5.29 -14.68
CA GLY A 33 18.01 -6.66 -15.04
C GLY A 33 16.68 -7.12 -14.44
N GLU A 34 15.84 -6.18 -13.97
CA GLU A 34 14.51 -6.50 -13.42
C GLU A 34 13.51 -6.77 -14.56
N ARG A 35 12.52 -7.63 -14.30
CA ARG A 35 11.45 -7.87 -15.28
C ARG A 35 10.38 -6.80 -15.11
N VAL A 36 10.07 -6.10 -16.20
CA VAL A 36 9.14 -4.97 -16.22
C VAL A 36 8.00 -5.25 -17.20
N PHE A 37 6.76 -5.21 -16.71
CA PHE A 37 5.55 -5.28 -17.52
C PHE A 37 4.85 -3.94 -17.51
N HIS A 38 4.40 -3.50 -18.67
CA HIS A 38 3.64 -2.27 -18.83
C HIS A 38 2.93 -2.29 -20.19
N PRO A 39 1.84 -1.53 -20.37
CA PRO A 39 1.31 -1.24 -21.70
C PRO A 39 2.22 -0.21 -22.39
N ASP A 40 2.03 0.05 -23.68
CA ASP A 40 2.79 1.10 -24.39
C ASP A 40 2.52 2.51 -23.80
N THR A 41 1.47 2.66 -23.01
CA THR A 41 1.10 3.87 -22.26
C THR A 41 1.77 3.94 -20.87
N THR A 42 1.49 5.00 -20.11
CA THR A 42 1.95 5.19 -18.71
C THR A 42 0.89 4.81 -17.67
N GLU A 43 -0.14 4.04 -18.06
CA GLU A 43 -1.29 3.77 -17.21
C GLU A 43 -0.99 2.86 -16.02
N TRP A 44 -0.07 1.91 -16.17
CA TRP A 44 0.42 1.06 -15.10
C TRP A 44 1.81 0.49 -15.43
N THR A 45 2.52 0.04 -14.41
CA THR A 45 3.81 -0.65 -14.51
C THR A 45 3.90 -1.68 -13.40
N ILE A 46 4.34 -2.90 -13.72
CA ILE A 46 4.67 -3.95 -12.74
C ILE A 46 6.16 -4.26 -12.86
N ILE A 47 6.88 -4.17 -11.75
CA ILE A 47 8.32 -4.48 -11.66
C ILE A 47 8.51 -5.68 -10.74
N LEU A 48 8.97 -6.79 -11.29
CA LEU A 48 9.43 -7.95 -10.51
C LEU A 48 10.86 -7.70 -10.07
N THR A 49 11.09 -7.58 -8.76
CA THR A 49 12.40 -7.31 -8.18
C THR A 49 12.71 -8.25 -7.02
N LYS A 50 14.00 -8.50 -6.81
CA LYS A 50 14.54 -9.18 -5.62
C LYS A 50 15.08 -8.19 -4.59
N ASN A 51 15.19 -6.91 -4.94
CA ASN A 51 15.80 -5.88 -4.10
C ASN A 51 14.74 -4.94 -3.52
N PHE A 52 14.49 -5.04 -2.21
CA PHE A 52 13.47 -4.24 -1.53
C PHE A 52 13.82 -2.75 -1.52
N GLU A 53 15.10 -2.39 -1.49
CA GLU A 53 15.52 -0.99 -1.51
C GLU A 53 15.10 -0.30 -2.80
N SER A 54 14.95 -1.06 -3.89
CA SER A 54 14.43 -0.51 -5.14
C SER A 54 12.96 -0.07 -5.03
N THR A 55 12.18 -0.59 -4.09
CA THR A 55 10.74 -0.33 -4.05
C THR A 55 10.36 1.02 -3.45
N LYS A 56 11.30 1.74 -2.83
CA LYS A 56 11.03 2.99 -2.09
C LYS A 56 10.49 4.14 -2.97
N ASP A 57 10.79 4.11 -4.27
CA ASP A 57 10.25 5.08 -5.22
C ASP A 57 8.92 4.61 -5.82
N HIS A 58 7.84 5.31 -5.49
CA HIS A 58 6.50 5.04 -5.98
C HIS A 58 5.98 6.20 -6.84
N PRO A 59 6.32 6.27 -8.15
CA PRO A 59 5.82 7.33 -9.00
C PRO A 59 4.30 7.19 -9.16
N LEU A 60 3.57 8.10 -8.49
CA LEU A 60 2.16 8.43 -8.68
C LEU A 60 1.19 7.24 -8.55
N SER A 61 1.54 6.24 -7.74
CA SER A 61 0.71 5.02 -7.58
C SER A 61 0.46 4.25 -8.89
N ARG A 62 1.29 4.47 -9.93
CA ARG A 62 1.21 3.80 -11.24
C ARG A 62 2.21 2.66 -11.39
N THR A 63 2.99 2.39 -10.35
CA THR A 63 4.01 1.34 -10.33
C THR A 63 3.78 0.40 -9.16
N LEU A 64 3.60 -0.87 -9.47
CA LEU A 64 3.53 -1.96 -8.51
C LEU A 64 4.86 -2.71 -8.52
N TYR A 65 5.48 -2.85 -7.35
CA TYR A 65 6.61 -3.76 -7.17
C TYR A 65 6.11 -5.09 -6.67
N VAL A 66 6.62 -6.17 -7.27
CA VAL A 66 6.31 -7.54 -6.88
C VAL A 66 7.60 -8.21 -6.47
N MET A 67 7.63 -8.68 -5.24
CA MET A 67 8.72 -9.47 -4.70
C MET A 67 8.19 -10.86 -4.36
N GLU A 68 8.86 -11.86 -4.90
CA GLU A 68 8.57 -13.25 -4.59
C GLU A 68 9.24 -13.64 -3.27
N VAL A 69 8.48 -14.33 -2.41
CA VAL A 69 8.95 -14.90 -1.14
C VAL A 69 8.50 -16.35 -1.06
N ASN A 70 9.31 -17.21 -0.45
CA ASN A 70 8.95 -18.62 -0.26
C ASN A 70 7.93 -18.79 0.89
N ASP A 71 8.08 -17.97 1.93
CA ASP A 71 7.16 -17.88 3.07
C ASP A 71 6.71 -16.42 3.27
N LEU A 72 5.41 -16.22 3.49
CA LEU A 72 4.85 -14.91 3.80
C LEU A 72 5.42 -14.30 5.08
N LYS A 73 5.87 -15.12 6.03
CA LYS A 73 6.59 -14.65 7.23
C LYS A 73 7.84 -13.86 6.89
N GLU A 74 8.53 -14.21 5.81
CA GLU A 74 9.70 -13.46 5.37
C GLU A 74 9.35 -12.03 4.96
N ALA A 75 8.13 -11.78 4.48
CA ALA A 75 7.70 -10.45 4.07
C ALA A 75 7.63 -9.47 5.26
N VAL A 76 7.44 -9.97 6.48
CA VAL A 76 7.36 -9.15 7.70
C VAL A 76 8.66 -8.38 7.96
N LYS A 77 9.82 -8.87 7.48
CA LYS A 77 11.11 -8.19 7.64
C LYS A 77 11.21 -6.87 6.87
N TYR A 78 10.35 -6.68 5.87
CA TYR A 78 10.30 -5.47 5.04
C TYR A 78 9.36 -4.40 5.60
N LEU A 79 8.66 -4.70 6.69
CA LEU A 79 7.69 -3.80 7.30
C LEU A 79 8.33 -3.01 8.44
N ASP A 80 7.91 -1.77 8.57
CA ASP A 80 8.29 -0.87 9.64
C ASP A 80 7.19 0.19 9.88
N LYS A 81 7.47 1.13 10.77
CA LYS A 81 6.59 2.25 11.10
C LYS A 81 6.23 3.19 9.93
N SER A 82 6.92 3.10 8.79
CA SER A 82 6.59 3.85 7.58
C SER A 82 5.54 3.14 6.72
N THR A 83 5.24 1.88 7.01
CA THR A 83 4.24 1.11 6.30
C THR A 83 2.83 1.54 6.73
N MET A 84 2.10 2.18 5.82
CA MET A 84 0.74 2.66 6.09
C MET A 84 -0.31 1.54 6.17
N VAL A 85 -0.26 0.56 5.26
CA VAL A 85 -1.27 -0.50 5.20
C VAL A 85 -0.68 -1.79 4.70
N VAL A 86 -1.03 -2.88 5.37
CA VAL A 86 -0.79 -4.24 4.91
C VAL A 86 -2.13 -4.91 4.64
N ALA A 87 -2.28 -5.47 3.45
CA ALA A 87 -3.49 -6.14 3.03
C ALA A 87 -3.22 -7.62 2.75
N PHE A 88 -4.08 -8.48 3.28
CA PHE A 88 -4.03 -9.92 3.03
C PHE A 88 -5.11 -10.33 2.03
N SER A 89 -4.79 -11.28 1.15
CA SER A 89 -5.77 -11.90 0.25
C SER A 89 -6.55 -13.04 0.93
N SER A 90 -6.09 -13.51 2.09
CA SER A 90 -6.67 -14.62 2.85
C SER A 90 -6.85 -14.27 4.32
N HIS A 91 -8.06 -14.45 4.85
CA HIS A 91 -8.36 -14.26 6.27
C HIS A 91 -7.53 -15.19 7.16
N LYS A 92 -7.30 -16.43 6.72
CA LYS A 92 -6.44 -17.37 7.45
C LYS A 92 -5.03 -16.82 7.63
N ARG A 93 -4.43 -16.29 6.57
CA ARG A 93 -3.08 -15.70 6.62
C ARG A 93 -3.04 -14.41 7.42
N LEU A 94 -4.11 -13.61 7.38
CA LEU A 94 -4.26 -12.43 8.23
C LEU A 94 -4.24 -12.84 9.71
N GLU A 95 -5.07 -13.79 10.11
CA GLU A 95 -5.12 -14.24 11.51
C GLU A 95 -3.79 -14.84 11.98
N GLU A 96 -3.09 -15.57 11.11
CA GLU A 96 -1.77 -16.15 11.41
C GLU A 96 -0.66 -15.11 11.61
N LEU A 97 -0.71 -13.97 10.91
CA LEU A 97 0.44 -13.03 10.81
C LEU A 97 0.14 -11.62 11.32
N LYS A 98 -1.11 -11.29 11.67
CA LYS A 98 -1.51 -9.93 12.05
C LYS A 98 -0.68 -9.39 13.23
N GLU A 99 -0.36 -10.21 14.21
CA GLU A 99 0.40 -9.78 15.38
C GLU A 99 1.85 -9.43 14.99
N ASP A 100 2.52 -10.31 14.26
CA ASP A 100 3.87 -10.07 13.73
C ASP A 100 3.94 -8.79 12.88
N VAL A 101 2.90 -8.53 12.09
CA VAL A 101 2.77 -7.31 11.28
C VAL A 101 2.55 -6.07 12.16
N LEU A 102 1.63 -6.12 13.12
CA LEU A 102 1.32 -4.98 13.99
C LEU A 102 2.50 -4.61 14.89
N LEU A 103 3.28 -5.59 15.35
CA LEU A 103 4.50 -5.36 16.14
C LEU A 103 5.59 -4.59 15.37
N LYS A 104 5.52 -4.55 14.03
CA LYS A 104 6.40 -3.70 13.20
C LYS A 104 6.01 -2.23 13.18
N GLY A 105 4.88 -1.87 13.79
CA GLY A 105 4.38 -0.49 13.82
C GLY A 105 3.59 -0.09 12.57
N VAL A 106 3.05 -1.06 11.84
CA VAL A 106 2.16 -0.81 10.69
C VAL A 106 0.88 -0.11 11.18
N ASP A 107 0.44 0.93 10.46
CA ASP A 107 -0.76 1.70 10.84
C ASP A 107 -2.06 0.89 10.67
N ARG A 108 -2.14 0.06 9.63
CA ARG A 108 -3.33 -0.75 9.36
C ARG A 108 -3.06 -2.14 8.80
N VAL A 109 -3.85 -3.10 9.27
CA VAL A 109 -4.01 -4.43 8.64
C VAL A 109 -5.43 -4.58 8.10
N THR A 110 -5.57 -5.06 6.87
CA THR A 110 -6.89 -5.21 6.22
C THR A 110 -6.90 -6.34 5.17
N MET A 111 -8.01 -6.48 4.45
CA MET A 111 -8.12 -7.37 3.30
C MET A 111 -7.85 -6.63 1.99
N VAL A 112 -7.29 -7.33 1.01
CA VAL A 112 -7.15 -6.80 -0.36
C VAL A 112 -8.51 -6.32 -0.88
N GLY A 113 -8.54 -5.16 -1.53
CA GLY A 113 -9.77 -4.48 -1.96
C GLY A 113 -10.38 -3.54 -0.92
N ARG A 114 -9.96 -3.59 0.35
CA ARG A 114 -10.42 -2.69 1.42
C ARG A 114 -9.41 -1.62 1.82
N MET A 115 -8.32 -1.47 1.05
CA MET A 115 -7.26 -0.49 1.34
C MET A 115 -7.73 0.96 1.24
N GLY A 116 -8.68 1.26 0.34
CA GLY A 116 -9.29 2.60 0.24
C GLY A 116 -10.46 2.84 1.22
N TYR A 117 -10.91 1.82 1.94
CA TYR A 117 -12.03 1.93 2.87
C TYR A 117 -11.51 2.22 4.29
N PHE A 118 -11.92 3.36 4.84
CA PHE A 118 -11.57 3.76 6.20
C PHE A 118 -12.83 3.67 7.08
N PRO A 119 -12.83 2.84 8.15
CA PRO A 119 -13.97 2.78 9.05
C PRO A 119 -14.16 4.11 9.80
N LEU A 120 -15.38 4.38 10.26
CA LEU A 120 -15.68 5.58 11.05
C LEU A 120 -14.81 5.62 12.31
N GLY A 121 -14.23 6.79 12.59
CA GLY A 121 -13.32 6.97 13.73
C GLY A 121 -11.90 6.43 13.52
N TYR A 122 -11.55 5.98 12.30
CA TYR A 122 -10.19 5.55 11.99
C TYR A 122 -9.18 6.69 12.23
N PRO A 123 -8.13 6.47 13.04
CA PRO A 123 -7.09 7.47 13.24
C PRO A 123 -6.22 7.54 11.98
N GLN A 124 -6.20 8.67 11.29
CA GLN A 124 -5.34 8.87 10.13
C GLN A 124 -3.87 8.85 10.60
N GLU A 125 -3.05 7.94 10.05
CA GLU A 125 -1.64 7.76 10.43
C GLU A 125 -1.44 7.51 11.93
N GLY A 126 -2.35 6.76 12.57
CA GLY A 126 -2.30 6.47 14.00
C GLY A 126 -2.60 7.68 14.88
N LYS A 127 -2.96 8.84 14.30
CA LYS A 127 -3.24 10.08 15.03
C LYS A 127 -4.73 10.31 15.20
N ARG A 128 -5.11 10.77 16.40
CA ARG A 128 -6.46 11.23 16.73
C ARG A 128 -6.50 12.75 16.76
N ASN A 129 -6.37 13.36 15.58
CA ASN A 129 -6.30 14.82 15.46
C ASN A 129 -7.64 15.49 15.79
N LEU A 130 -8.76 14.90 15.38
CA LEU A 130 -10.10 15.48 15.60
C LEU A 130 -10.41 15.74 17.09
N PRO A 131 -10.16 14.79 18.02
CA PRO A 131 -10.27 15.05 19.46
C PRO A 131 -9.48 16.25 20.00
N GLN A 132 -8.40 16.66 19.32
CA GLN A 132 -7.57 17.80 19.72
C GLN A 132 -8.14 19.15 19.23
N LEU A 133 -9.10 19.11 18.30
CA LEU A 133 -9.73 20.30 17.70
C LEU A 133 -11.11 20.62 18.30
N VAL A 134 -11.57 19.84 19.27
CA VAL A 134 -12.88 20.00 19.90
C VAL A 134 -12.74 20.19 21.40
N LYS A 135 -13.64 20.99 21.98
CA LYS A 135 -13.79 21.08 23.43
C LYS A 135 -14.70 19.95 23.90
N TRP A 136 -14.16 19.04 24.71
CA TRP A 136 -14.95 18.01 25.37
C TRP A 136 -15.72 18.64 26.53
N VAL A 137 -17.03 18.42 26.58
CA VAL A 137 -17.92 18.86 27.66
C VAL A 137 -18.78 17.68 28.07
N SER A 138 -18.82 17.37 29.35
CA SER A 138 -19.71 16.36 29.94
C SER A 138 -20.70 17.03 30.90
N ALA A 139 -21.88 16.45 31.06
CA ALA A 139 -22.86 16.83 32.06
C ALA A 139 -23.36 15.56 32.75
N ASP A 140 -23.55 15.62 34.06
CA ASP A 140 -24.10 14.49 34.82
C ASP A 140 -25.58 14.32 34.50
N CYS A 141 -26.00 13.08 34.26
CA CYS A 141 -27.42 12.73 34.14
C CYS A 141 -27.96 12.45 35.55
N TYR A 142 -28.80 13.34 36.08
CA TYR A 142 -29.59 13.02 37.28
C TYR A 142 -30.69 12.02 36.87
N VAL A 143 -30.64 10.81 37.44
CA VAL A 143 -31.72 9.80 37.40
C VAL A 143 -32.62 10.01 38.60
#